data_AF-Q5C0F5-F1
#
_entry.id   AF-Q5C0F5-F1
#
_cell.length_a   1.000
_cell.length_b   1.000
_cell.length_c   1.000
_cell.angle_alpha   90.00
_cell.angle_beta   90.00
_cell.angle_gamma   90.00
#
_symmetry.space_group_name_H-M   'P 1'
#
loop_
_entity.id
_entity.type
_entity.pdbx_description
1 polymer ?
#
loop_
_entity_poly.entity_id
_entity_poly.type
_entity_poly.pdbx_seq_one_letter_code
_entity_poly.pdbx_strand_id
1 'polypeptide(L)'
;MKFPRMFKYLWITILSFRGVIFCFLYAALLALLPIMMPGKPAKGAYVLLLMSGLWVTEVIPIYVTALVPLVFGPLLGIASASVISSSYAKDTNILFFGGLMMACAIENNYIHKRLAITILKIVGSDPKLLMLGFMIPSWFLSM
;
A
#
# COMPACT_ATOMS: atom_id res chain seq x y z
N MET A 1 -28.06 -28.33 -23.69
CA MET A 1 -26.81 -27.86 -24.34
C MET A 1 -25.68 -27.90 -23.31
N LYS A 2 -24.77 -28.89 -23.38
CA LYS A 2 -23.61 -29.00 -22.49
C LYS A 2 -22.56 -28.01 -22.96
N PHE A 3 -22.44 -26.85 -22.29
CA PHE A 3 -21.32 -25.94 -22.48
C PHE A 3 -20.01 -26.73 -22.28
N PRO A 4 -19.07 -26.71 -23.25
CA PRO A 4 -17.85 -27.50 -23.15
C PRO A 4 -17.06 -27.03 -21.92
N ARG A 5 -16.65 -27.99 -21.07
CA ARG A 5 -15.91 -27.73 -19.82
C ARG A 5 -14.72 -26.78 -20.02
N MET A 6 -14.13 -26.79 -21.22
CA MET A 6 -13.07 -25.90 -21.67
C MET A 6 -13.41 -24.40 -21.55
N PHE A 7 -14.65 -23.99 -21.86
CA PHE A 7 -15.08 -22.58 -21.76
C PHE A 7 -15.17 -22.10 -20.32
N LYS A 8 -15.51 -23.00 -19.39
CA LYS A 8 -15.55 -22.70 -17.95
C LYS A 8 -14.14 -22.46 -17.40
N TYR A 9 -13.17 -23.28 -17.80
CA TYR A 9 -11.77 -23.07 -17.42
C TYR A 9 -11.20 -21.79 -18.03
N LEU A 10 -11.50 -21.51 -19.29
CA LEU A 10 -11.08 -20.27 -19.95
C LEU A 10 -11.65 -19.02 -19.24
N TRP A 11 -12.93 -19.06 -18.86
CA TRP A 11 -13.61 -17.97 -18.16
C TRP A 11 -13.06 -17.73 -16.75
N ILE A 12 -12.74 -18.79 -16.00
CA ILE A 12 -12.12 -18.70 -14.67
C ILE A 12 -10.70 -18.13 -14.77
N THR A 13 -9.93 -18.54 -15.79
CA THR A 13 -8.60 -17.97 -16.06
C THR A 13 -8.68 -16.49 -16.40
N ILE A 14 -9.64 -16.07 -17.25
CA ILE A 14 -9.85 -14.65 -17.59
C ILE A 14 -10.25 -13.83 -16.36
N LEU A 15 -11.13 -14.36 -15.50
CA LEU A 15 -11.47 -13.73 -14.22
C LEU A 15 -10.25 -13.63 -13.28
N SER A 16 -9.36 -14.63 -13.31
CA SER A 16 -8.11 -14.63 -12.54
C SER A 16 -7.10 -13.59 -13.01
N PHE A 17 -7.10 -13.23 -14.31
CA PHE A 17 -6.20 -12.22 -14.90
C PHE A 17 -6.85 -10.83 -15.04
N ARG A 18 -8.08 -10.64 -14.56
CA ARG A 18 -8.83 -9.38 -14.73
C ARG A 18 -8.07 -8.16 -14.23
N GLY A 19 -7.35 -8.28 -13.12
CA GLY A 19 -6.52 -7.21 -12.57
C GLY A 19 -5.34 -6.85 -13.47
N VAL A 20 -4.64 -7.86 -14.00
CA VAL A 20 -3.52 -7.65 -14.92
C VAL A 20 -3.99 -6.98 -16.20
N ILE A 21 -5.11 -7.45 -16.76
CA ILE A 21 -5.73 -6.85 -17.96
C ILE A 21 -6.09 -5.37 -17.69
N PHE A 22 -6.67 -5.06 -16.53
CA PHE A 22 -6.96 -3.69 -16.13
C PHE A 22 -5.70 -2.82 -16.07
N CYS A 23 -4.62 -3.30 -15.43
CA CYS A 23 -3.36 -2.57 -15.34
C CYS A 23 -2.78 -2.25 -16.73
N PHE A 24 -2.76 -3.22 -17.64
CA PHE A 24 -2.25 -3.02 -19.00
C PHE A 24 -3.12 -2.06 -19.80
N LEU A 25 -4.45 -2.21 -19.76
CA LEU A 25 -5.37 -1.32 -20.45
C LEU A 25 -5.28 0.11 -19.92
N TYR A 26 -5.22 0.27 -18.59
CA TYR A 26 -5.11 1.57 -17.95
C TYR A 26 -3.77 2.26 -18.28
N ALA A 27 -2.67 1.53 -18.23
CA ALA A 27 -1.36 2.02 -18.65
C ALA A 27 -1.33 2.39 -20.14
N ALA A 28 -1.91 1.56 -21.01
CA ALA A 28 -1.99 1.82 -22.44
C ALA A 28 -2.83 3.07 -22.76
N LEU A 29 -3.95 3.26 -22.08
CA LEU A 29 -4.78 4.46 -22.20
C LEU A 29 -4.01 5.72 -21.81
N LEU A 30 -3.28 5.68 -20.68
CA LEU A 30 -2.49 6.82 -20.22
C LEU A 30 -1.25 7.07 -21.08
N ALA A 31 -0.74 6.06 -21.79
CA ALA A 31 0.44 6.20 -22.65
C ALA A 31 0.22 7.17 -23.82
N LEU A 32 -1.04 7.50 -24.17
CA LEU A 32 -1.33 8.58 -25.13
C LEU A 32 -0.77 9.93 -24.67
N LEU A 33 -0.69 10.21 -23.37
CA LEU A 33 -0.21 11.49 -22.83
C LEU A 33 1.24 11.84 -23.25
N PRO A 34 2.25 10.98 -22.96
CA PRO A 34 3.63 11.26 -23.38
C PRO A 34 3.84 11.18 -24.90
N ILE A 35 2.95 10.51 -25.63
CA ILE A 35 2.98 10.44 -27.11
C ILE A 35 2.48 11.76 -27.72
N MET A 36 1.40 12.33 -27.19
CA MET A 36 0.81 13.57 -27.71
C MET A 36 1.60 14.82 -27.32
N MET A 37 2.21 14.82 -26.13
CA MET A 37 3.02 15.95 -25.62
C MET A 37 4.42 15.47 -25.25
N PRO A 38 5.40 15.55 -26.17
CA PRO A 38 6.76 15.14 -25.87
C PRO A 38 7.39 16.13 -24.89
N GLY A 39 7.57 15.70 -23.63
CA GLY A 39 8.21 16.51 -22.59
C GLY A 39 8.41 15.75 -21.28
N LYS A 40 9.38 16.18 -20.47
CA LYS A 40 9.58 15.65 -19.11
C LYS A 40 8.32 15.79 -18.22
N PRO A 41 7.55 16.90 -18.27
CA PRO A 41 6.33 17.04 -17.48
C PRO A 41 5.26 16.01 -17.85
N ALA A 42 5.05 15.72 -19.13
CA ALA A 42 4.06 14.74 -19.59
C ALA A 42 4.40 13.32 -19.16
N LYS A 43 5.70 12.96 -19.20
CA LYS A 43 6.20 11.67 -18.69
C LYS A 43 6.02 11.55 -17.17
N GLY A 44 6.26 12.62 -16.42
CA GLY A 44 5.98 12.67 -14.98
C GLY A 44 4.49 12.53 -14.66
N ALA A 45 3.64 13.25 -15.41
CA ALA A 45 2.19 13.16 -15.27
C ALA A 45 1.66 11.75 -15.58
N TYR A 46 2.21 11.08 -16.59
CA TYR A 46 1.90 9.67 -16.90
C TYR A 46 2.15 8.77 -15.70
N VAL A 47 3.35 8.83 -15.10
CA VAL A 47 3.70 8.00 -13.94
C VAL A 47 2.80 8.32 -12.74
N LEU A 48 2.54 9.61 -12.50
CA LEU A 48 1.70 10.07 -11.38
C LEU A 48 0.25 9.58 -11.51
N LEU A 49 -0.36 9.74 -12.69
CA LEU A 49 -1.72 9.27 -12.95
C LEU A 49 -1.80 7.75 -12.90
N LEU A 50 -0.79 7.05 -13.46
CA LEU A 50 -0.72 5.60 -13.42
C LEU A 50 -0.69 5.09 -11.98
N MET A 51 0.15 5.67 -11.12
CA MET A 51 0.17 5.33 -9.69
C MET A 51 -1.13 5.66 -8.97
N SER A 52 -1.69 6.85 -9.20
CA SER A 52 -2.93 7.30 -8.55
C SER A 52 -4.09 6.35 -8.87
N GLY A 53 -4.27 5.97 -10.13
CA GLY A 53 -5.29 5.00 -10.51
C GLY A 53 -5.07 3.62 -9.90
N LEU A 54 -3.82 3.14 -9.85
CA LEU A 54 -3.50 1.85 -9.23
C LEU A 54 -3.71 1.85 -7.71
N TRP A 55 -3.52 2.98 -7.02
CA TRP A 55 -3.85 3.12 -5.60
C TRP A 55 -5.34 3.14 -5.34
N VAL A 56 -6.13 3.89 -6.13
CA VAL A 56 -7.58 3.96 -5.94
C VAL A 56 -8.26 2.62 -6.24
N THR A 57 -7.73 1.88 -7.20
CA THR A 57 -8.31 0.61 -7.63
C THR A 57 -7.80 -0.60 -6.85
N GLU A 58 -6.69 -0.46 -6.11
CA GLU A 58 -6.02 -1.51 -5.32
C GLU A 58 -5.84 -2.85 -6.08
N VAL A 59 -5.70 -2.78 -7.40
CA VAL A 59 -5.62 -3.99 -8.26
C VAL A 59 -4.33 -4.77 -8.02
N ILE A 60 -3.28 -4.07 -7.61
CA ILE A 60 -2.03 -4.63 -7.12
C ILE A 60 -1.75 -4.05 -5.73
N PRO A 61 -0.97 -4.75 -4.88
CA PRO A 61 -0.69 -4.26 -3.53
C PRO A 61 -0.04 -2.87 -3.53
N ILE A 62 -0.46 -2.01 -2.60
CA ILE A 62 -0.05 -0.59 -2.50
C ILE A 62 1.48 -0.41 -2.55
N TYR A 63 2.23 -1.32 -1.91
CA TYR A 63 3.70 -1.30 -1.89
C TYR A 63 4.32 -1.63 -3.25
N VAL A 64 3.69 -2.47 -4.07
CA VAL A 64 4.14 -2.75 -5.45
C VAL A 64 3.90 -1.53 -6.32
N THR A 65 2.71 -0.92 -6.21
CA THR A 65 2.40 0.36 -6.89
C THR A 65 3.41 1.43 -6.51
N ALA A 66 3.81 1.51 -5.23
CA ALA A 66 4.78 2.49 -4.76
C ALA A 66 6.15 2.36 -5.45
N LEU A 67 6.53 1.22 -6.01
CA LEU A 67 7.80 1.01 -6.73
C LEU A 67 7.76 1.42 -8.20
N VAL A 68 6.59 1.76 -8.75
CA VAL A 68 6.41 2.15 -10.16
C VAL A 68 7.36 3.28 -10.58
N PRO A 69 7.55 4.39 -9.84
CA PRO A 69 8.47 5.47 -10.22
C PRO A 69 9.92 5.03 -10.29
N LEU A 70 10.32 4.08 -9.44
CA LEU A 70 11.68 3.56 -9.41
C LEU A 70 12.05 2.89 -10.75
N VAL A 71 11.07 2.27 -11.41
CA VAL A 71 11.22 1.61 -12.71
C VAL A 71 10.92 2.57 -13.87
N PHE A 72 9.76 3.20 -13.87
CA PHE A 72 9.32 4.06 -14.99
C PHE A 72 10.04 5.40 -15.05
N GLY A 73 10.50 5.94 -13.91
CA GLY A 73 11.22 7.21 -13.86
C GLY A 73 12.50 7.20 -14.70
N PRO A 74 13.42 6.24 -14.48
CA PRO A 74 14.62 6.10 -15.30
C PRO A 74 14.32 5.66 -16.74
N LEU A 75 13.38 4.72 -16.94
CA LEU A 75 13.00 4.25 -18.29
C LEU A 75 12.47 5.36 -19.19
N LEU A 76 11.70 6.29 -18.62
CA LEU A 76 11.17 7.44 -19.36
C LEU A 76 12.18 8.61 -19.42
N GLY A 77 13.33 8.53 -18.75
CA GLY A 77 14.34 9.59 -18.71
C GLY A 77 13.92 10.82 -17.90
N ILE A 78 13.10 10.62 -16.85
CA ILE A 78 12.63 11.68 -15.95
C ILE A 78 13.74 12.08 -14.96
N ALA A 79 14.29 11.08 -14.26
CA ALA A 79 15.41 11.23 -13.32
C ALA A 79 16.21 9.91 -13.26
N SER A 80 17.46 9.98 -12.79
CA SER A 80 18.30 8.78 -12.61
C SER A 80 17.75 7.89 -11.49
N ALA A 81 18.05 6.59 -11.58
CA ALA A 81 17.65 5.63 -10.56
C ALA A 81 18.20 6.01 -9.17
N SER A 82 19.42 6.55 -9.10
CA SER A 82 20.05 7.00 -7.85
C SER A 82 19.29 8.13 -7.15
N VAL A 83 18.73 9.07 -7.92
CA VAL A 83 17.96 10.20 -7.38
C VAL A 83 16.60 9.73 -6.88
N ILE A 84 15.97 8.79 -7.57
CA ILE A 84 14.66 8.27 -7.17
C ILE A 84 14.80 7.33 -5.97
N SER A 85 15.80 6.45 -5.95
CA SER A 85 16.02 5.47 -4.89
C SER A 85 16.31 6.11 -3.53
N SER A 86 16.98 7.27 -3.50
CA SER A 86 17.23 8.01 -2.25
C SER A 86 15.94 8.41 -1.54
N SER A 87 14.83 8.58 -2.27
CA SER A 87 13.53 8.90 -1.69
C SER A 87 12.87 7.72 -0.96
N TYR A 88 13.31 6.48 -1.23
CA TYR A 88 12.80 5.27 -0.55
C TYR A 88 13.57 4.95 0.73
N ALA A 89 14.81 5.42 0.85
CA ALA A 89 15.69 5.19 1.99
C ALA A 89 15.76 6.40 2.95
N LYS A 90 14.64 7.12 3.13
CA LYS A 90 14.57 8.25 4.06
C LYS A 90 14.57 7.78 5.52
N ASP A 91 15.12 8.61 6.41
CA ASP A 91 15.18 8.35 7.86
C ASP A 91 13.81 7.99 8.44
N THR A 92 12.74 8.63 7.96
CA THR A 92 11.36 8.32 8.38
C THR A 92 10.99 6.86 8.12
N ASN A 93 11.36 6.29 6.97
CA ASN A 93 11.06 4.89 6.66
C ASN A 93 11.86 3.95 7.58
N ILE A 94 13.12 4.29 7.86
CA ILE A 94 13.97 3.54 8.80
C ILE A 94 13.39 3.59 10.22
N LEU A 95 12.88 4.74 10.66
CA LEU A 95 12.18 4.90 11.93
C LEU A 95 10.94 4.00 12.00
N PHE A 96 10.13 3.95 10.94
CA PHE A 96 8.98 3.04 10.86
C PHE A 96 9.41 1.57 10.96
N PHE A 97 10.48 1.16 10.27
CA PHE A 97 11.03 -0.18 10.42
C PHE A 97 11.47 -0.47 11.86
N GLY A 98 12.17 0.47 12.51
CA GLY A 98 12.55 0.35 13.92
C GLY A 98 11.34 0.24 14.86
N GLY A 99 10.28 1.03 14.60
CA GLY A 99 9.02 0.95 15.34
C GLY A 99 8.32 -0.40 15.19
N LEU A 100 8.30 -0.98 13.98
CA LEU A 100 7.76 -2.32 13.73
C LEU A 100 8.59 -3.41 14.42
N MET A 101 9.92 -3.30 14.40
CA MET A 101 10.80 -4.20 15.14
C MET A 101 10.55 -4.14 16.66
N MET A 102 10.41 -2.93 17.21
CA MET A 102 10.07 -2.72 18.61
C MET A 102 8.70 -3.30 18.96
N ALA A 103 7.69 -3.10 18.11
CA ALA A 103 6.35 -3.66 18.28
C ALA A 103 6.39 -5.20 18.30
N CYS A 104 7.15 -5.82 17.39
CA CYS A 104 7.35 -7.27 17.36
C CYS A 104 8.07 -7.79 18.62
N ALA A 105 9.08 -7.05 19.11
CA ALA A 105 9.75 -7.38 20.37
C ALA A 105 8.79 -7.30 21.58
N ILE A 106 7.93 -6.28 21.63
CA ILE A 106 6.88 -6.14 22.66
C ILE A 106 5.86 -7.28 22.57
N GLU A 107 5.52 -7.70 21.36
CA GLU A 107 4.61 -8.82 21.11
C GLU A 107 5.18 -10.14 21.62
N ASN A 108 6.43 -10.46 21.23
CA ASN A 108 7.09 -11.71 21.59
C ASN A 108 7.34 -11.85 23.11
N ASN A 109 7.50 -10.72 23.82
CA ASN A 109 7.64 -10.69 25.28
C ASN A 109 6.30 -10.57 26.03
N TYR A 110 5.16 -10.58 25.32
CA TYR A 110 3.81 -10.42 25.89
C TYR A 110 3.62 -9.17 26.76
N ILE A 111 4.45 -8.13 26.56
CA ILE A 111 4.40 -6.90 27.36
C ILE A 111 3.05 -6.21 27.21
N HIS A 112 2.51 -6.20 25.98
CA HIS A 112 1.18 -5.68 25.69
C HIS A 112 0.08 -6.37 26.52
N LYS A 113 0.16 -7.69 26.77
CA LYS A 113 -0.80 -8.43 27.62
C LYS A 113 -0.66 -8.07 29.10
N ARG A 114 0.59 -7.96 29.60
CA ARG A 114 0.85 -7.55 30.99
C ARG A 114 0.31 -6.15 31.26
N LEU A 115 0.48 -5.25 30.30
CA LEU A 115 -0.06 -3.89 30.37
C LEU A 115 -1.59 -3.90 30.33
N ALA A 116 -2.20 -4.64 29.40
CA ALA A 116 -3.65 -4.76 29.30
C ALA A 116 -4.29 -5.28 30.60
N ILE A 117 -3.74 -6.35 31.19
CA ILE A 117 -4.25 -6.91 32.45
C ILE A 117 -4.10 -5.92 33.61
N THR A 118 -2.99 -5.17 33.66
CA THR A 118 -2.79 -4.14 34.69
C THR A 118 -3.83 -3.04 34.58
N ILE A 119 -4.13 -2.58 33.36
CA ILE A 119 -5.17 -1.58 33.12
C ILE A 119 -6.55 -2.14 33.51
N LEU A 120 -6.89 -3.36 33.11
CA LEU A 120 -8.15 -4.02 33.48
C LEU A 120 -8.34 -4.13 35.01
N LYS A 121 -7.26 -4.41 35.75
CA LYS A 121 -7.31 -4.44 37.22
C LYS A 121 -7.57 -3.08 37.86
N ILE A 122 -7.08 -1.99 37.26
CA ILE A 122 -7.27 -0.63 37.76
C ILE A 122 -8.68 -0.12 37.43
N VAL A 123 -9.15 -0.40 36.21
CA VAL A 123 -10.41 0.11 35.67
C VAL A 123 -11.62 -0.68 36.18
N GLY A 124 -11.45 -1.97 36.49
CA GLY A 124 -12.50 -2.84 37.00
C GLY A 124 -13.33 -3.52 35.90
N SER A 125 -14.48 -4.07 36.27
CA SER A 125 -15.35 -4.88 35.39
C SER A 125 -16.55 -4.13 34.81
N ASP A 126 -16.70 -2.83 35.08
CA ASP A 126 -17.78 -2.02 34.50
C ASP A 126 -17.47 -1.75 33.01
N PRO A 127 -18.34 -2.19 32.06
CA PRO A 127 -18.15 -1.95 30.64
C PRO A 127 -17.91 -0.47 30.27
N LYS A 128 -18.50 0.47 30.99
CA LYS A 128 -18.31 1.91 30.73
C LYS A 128 -16.88 2.36 31.05
N LEU A 129 -16.34 1.90 32.16
CA LEU A 129 -14.98 2.19 32.58
C LEU A 129 -13.97 1.51 31.66
N LEU A 130 -14.24 0.27 31.21
CA LEU A 130 -13.42 -0.45 30.25
C LEU A 130 -13.29 0.30 28.92
N MET A 131 -14.39 0.79 28.36
CA MET A 131 -14.35 1.62 27.15
C MET A 131 -13.50 2.88 27.36
N LEU A 132 -13.70 3.58 28.48
CA LEU A 132 -12.93 4.77 28.83
C LEU A 132 -11.43 4.47 28.96
N GLY A 133 -11.08 3.31 29.53
CA GLY A 133 -9.71 2.81 29.64
C GLY A 133 -9.01 2.55 28.30
N PHE A 134 -9.75 2.21 27.24
CA PHE A 134 -9.20 2.09 25.88
C PHE A 134 -9.17 3.43 25.14
N MET A 135 -10.14 4.31 25.39
CA MET A 135 -10.25 5.61 24.72
C MET A 135 -9.17 6.60 25.17
N ILE A 136 -8.85 6.66 26.47
CA ILE A 136 -7.87 7.63 27.01
C ILE A 136 -6.46 7.45 26.40
N PRO A 137 -5.85 6.25 26.37
CA PRO A 137 -4.54 6.06 25.76
C PRO A 137 -4.55 6.41 24.26
N SER A 138 -5.62 6.02 23.56
CA SER A 138 -5.78 6.30 22.12
C SER A 138 -5.90 7.81 21.85
N TRP A 139 -6.67 8.53 22.68
CA TRP A 139 -6.81 9.98 22.59
C TRP A 139 -5.49 10.69 22.88
N PHE A 140 -4.77 10.27 23.93
CA PHE A 140 -3.48 10.85 24.30
C PHE A 140 -2.39 10.60 23.26
N LEU A 141 -2.32 9.39 22.68
CA LEU A 141 -1.34 9.02 21.65
C LEU A 141 -1.64 9.59 20.26
N SER A 142 -2.89 10.00 20.00
CA SER A 142 -3.30 10.57 18.71
C SER A 142 -3.04 12.07 18.58
N MET A 143 -2.65 12.74 19.67
CA MET A 143 -2.26 14.16 19.70
C MET A 143 -0.75 14.30 19.50
#